data_AF-A0A210PHR4-F1
#
_entry.id   AF-A0A210PHR4-F1
#
_cell.length_a   1.000
_cell.length_b   1.000
_cell.length_c   1.000
_cell.angle_alpha   90.00
_cell.angle_beta   90.00
_cell.angle_gamma   90.00
#
_symmetry.space_group_name_H-M   'P 1'
#
loop_
_entity.id
_entity.type
_entity.pdbx_description
1 polymer ?
#
loop_
_entity_poly.entity_id
_entity_poly.type
_entity_poly.pdbx_seq_one_letter_code
_entity_poly.pdbx_strand_id
1 'polypeptide(L)'
;MIDILDTYGQYVPADQNGDPVPMLLYCDGLICERVDGAQRARINGGDKWEKLQMFEPIIQDQFKFNFFFLFKPESHREKGTLYNIKQVFDHKGVSSNIMKCFNKAEEMLEFATQGYTLSAALHFMGTLNLSETPTECPVHDKASYVKSIADLIMDLIYQKPNTKEILNVSLGQEDSQQSLVCICHQDLGGMKVYCSNNRCERGQWFHLDCIGLDEADVPKGKWFCSELCEEMANMKRDPKKEMLLA
;
A
#
# COMPACT_ATOMS: atom_id res chain seq x y z
N MET A 1 29.64 14.98 -1.35
CA MET A 1 28.24 15.29 -1.00
C MET A 1 28.09 16.79 -0.82
N ILE A 2 28.88 17.42 0.06
CA ILE A 2 28.91 18.88 0.22
C ILE A 2 28.95 19.63 -1.13
N ASP A 3 29.92 19.35 -1.99
CA ASP A 3 30.03 20.03 -3.31
C ASP A 3 28.82 19.81 -4.22
N ILE A 4 28.15 18.65 -4.09
CA ILE A 4 26.92 18.34 -4.84
C ILE A 4 25.79 19.24 -4.35
N LEU A 5 25.63 19.35 -3.03
CA LEU A 5 24.62 20.20 -2.41
C LEU A 5 24.90 21.69 -2.68
N ASP A 6 26.16 22.13 -2.66
CA ASP A 6 26.53 23.50 -3.07
C ASP A 6 26.15 23.78 -4.52
N THR A 7 26.40 22.82 -5.42
CA THR A 7 26.02 22.94 -6.84
C THR A 7 24.50 23.01 -7.00
N TYR A 8 23.75 22.16 -6.29
CA TYR A 8 22.30 22.17 -6.34
C TYR A 8 21.70 23.41 -5.68
N GLY A 9 22.35 23.93 -4.64
CA GLY A 9 21.95 25.13 -3.92
C GLY A 9 21.82 26.36 -4.82
N GLN A 10 22.59 26.42 -5.91
CA GLN A 10 22.52 27.50 -6.91
C GLN A 10 21.15 27.61 -7.60
N TYR A 11 20.36 26.54 -7.60
CA TYR A 11 19.03 26.49 -8.21
C TYR A 11 17.90 26.67 -7.20
N VAL A 12 18.20 26.74 -5.91
CA VAL A 12 17.18 26.91 -4.86
C VAL A 12 16.74 28.37 -4.82
N PRO A 13 15.42 28.67 -4.89
CA PRO A 13 14.94 30.03 -4.77
C PRO A 13 15.10 30.56 -3.34
N ALA A 14 15.31 31.87 -3.23
CA ALA A 14 15.31 32.58 -1.95
C ALA A 14 13.89 33.08 -1.62
N ASP A 15 13.55 33.10 -0.34
CA ASP A 15 12.31 33.69 0.17
C ASP A 15 12.40 35.22 0.27
N GLN A 16 11.35 35.86 0.80
CA GLN A 16 11.28 37.32 0.95
C GLN A 16 12.34 37.90 1.89
N ASN A 17 12.96 37.07 2.73
CA ASN A 17 14.00 37.43 3.69
C ASN A 17 15.43 37.09 3.19
N GLY A 18 15.56 36.49 2.00
CA GLY A 18 16.84 36.05 1.44
C GLY A 18 17.30 34.68 1.94
N ASP A 19 16.48 33.98 2.74
CA ASP A 19 16.73 32.62 3.19
C ASP A 19 16.38 31.62 2.07
N PRO A 20 17.03 30.44 2.03
CA PRO A 20 16.65 29.42 1.06
C PRO A 20 15.25 28.89 1.36
N VAL A 21 14.43 28.73 0.33
CA VAL A 21 13.19 27.95 0.42
C VAL A 21 13.56 26.47 0.58
N PRO A 22 13.11 25.76 1.63
CA PRO A 22 13.41 24.35 1.80
C PRO A 22 12.88 23.52 0.63
N MET A 23 13.78 22.76 0.00
CA MET A 23 13.47 21.85 -1.09
C MET A 23 13.56 20.41 -0.60
N LEU A 24 12.53 19.61 -0.88
CA LEU A 24 12.55 18.18 -0.59
C LEU A 24 13.55 17.50 -1.53
N LEU A 25 14.51 16.79 -0.94
CA LEU A 25 15.50 16.02 -1.67
C LEU A 25 15.21 14.53 -1.46
N TYR A 26 14.52 13.92 -2.42
CA TYR A 26 14.22 12.50 -2.41
C TYR A 26 15.47 11.68 -2.68
N CYS A 27 15.84 10.81 -1.75
CA CYS A 27 17.04 10.00 -1.88
C CYS A 27 16.89 8.59 -1.28
N ASP A 28 17.75 7.66 -1.67
CA ASP A 28 17.87 6.42 -0.89
C ASP A 28 18.41 6.70 0.53
N GLY A 29 18.24 5.74 1.45
CA GLY A 29 18.65 5.92 2.85
C GLY A 29 20.14 6.27 3.01
N LEU A 30 21.03 5.73 2.17
CA LEU A 30 22.46 6.00 2.25
C LEU A 30 22.78 7.43 1.79
N ILE A 31 22.07 7.94 0.80
CA ILE A 31 22.20 9.32 0.35
C ILE A 31 21.58 10.27 1.39
N CYS A 32 20.44 9.95 2.01
CA CYS A 32 19.89 10.73 3.13
C CYS A 32 20.92 10.88 4.26
N GLU A 33 21.55 9.78 4.68
CA GLU A 33 22.61 9.82 5.70
C GLU A 33 23.80 10.70 5.28
N ARG A 34 24.17 10.68 3.98
CA ARG A 34 25.24 11.53 3.45
C ARG A 34 24.87 13.00 3.43
N VAL A 35 23.61 13.33 3.15
CA VAL A 35 23.08 14.71 3.16
C VAL A 35 23.06 15.23 4.60
N ASP A 36 22.52 14.44 5.54
CA ASP A 36 22.57 14.72 6.98
C ASP A 36 24.01 14.92 7.46
N GLY A 37 24.93 14.06 7.02
CA GLY A 37 26.36 14.18 7.31
C GLY A 37 26.96 15.48 6.80
N ALA A 38 26.59 15.92 5.60
CA ALA A 38 27.04 17.19 5.02
C ALA A 38 26.51 18.41 5.80
N GLN A 39 25.23 18.39 6.20
CA GLN A 39 24.62 19.45 7.02
C GLN A 39 25.26 19.51 8.41
N ARG A 40 25.48 18.36 9.06
CA ARG A 40 26.18 18.29 10.35
C ARG A 40 27.61 18.82 10.26
N ALA A 41 28.32 18.53 9.17
CA ALA A 41 29.68 19.03 8.94
C ALA A 41 29.74 20.57 8.85
N ARG A 42 28.63 21.22 8.44
CA ARG A 42 28.53 22.67 8.33
C ARG A 42 27.57 23.31 9.34
N ILE A 43 27.22 22.61 10.44
CA ILE A 43 26.22 23.06 11.42
C ILE A 43 26.52 24.45 12.02
N ASN A 44 27.81 24.82 12.05
CA ASN A 44 28.31 26.10 12.57
C ASN A 44 28.36 27.23 11.52
N GLY A 45 27.79 27.06 10.32
CA GLY A 45 27.65 28.12 9.34
C GLY A 45 26.87 29.33 9.88
N GLY A 46 27.10 30.51 9.32
CA GLY A 46 26.44 31.75 9.74
C GLY A 46 24.96 31.80 9.32
N ASP A 47 24.61 31.18 8.20
CA ASP A 47 23.27 31.17 7.64
C ASP A 47 22.84 29.78 7.16
N LYS A 48 21.60 29.67 6.67
CA LYS A 48 21.04 28.41 6.16
C LYS A 48 21.71 27.91 4.88
N TRP A 49 22.28 28.81 4.08
CA TRP A 49 22.99 28.48 2.85
C TRP A 49 24.30 27.76 3.17
N GLU A 50 25.11 28.33 4.05
CA GLU A 50 26.36 27.74 4.53
C GLU A 50 26.11 26.41 5.25
N LYS A 51 25.03 26.29 6.03
CA LYS A 51 24.64 25.05 6.71
C LYS A 51 24.08 23.95 5.79
N LEU A 52 23.89 24.23 4.50
CA LEU A 52 23.24 23.34 3.55
C LEU A 52 21.80 22.95 3.94
N GLN A 53 21.11 23.83 4.68
CA GLN A 53 19.75 23.61 5.20
C GLN A 53 18.65 23.94 4.17
N MET A 54 19.04 24.17 2.92
CA MET A 54 18.11 24.34 1.80
C MET A 54 17.52 23.00 1.31
N PHE A 55 18.09 21.87 1.71
CA PHE A 55 17.62 20.54 1.35
C PHE A 55 17.10 19.80 2.56
N GLU A 56 15.88 19.27 2.47
CA GLU A 56 15.35 18.34 3.45
C GLU A 56 15.45 16.93 2.86
N PRO A 57 16.44 16.10 3.28
CA PRO A 57 16.57 14.75 2.77
C PRO A 57 15.40 13.93 3.27
N ILE A 58 14.51 13.58 2.36
CA ILE A 58 13.47 12.61 2.62
C ILE A 58 13.97 11.32 2.03
N ILE A 59 14.02 10.27 2.87
CA ILE A 59 14.13 8.92 2.33
C ILE A 59 13.00 8.86 1.32
N GLN A 60 13.36 8.62 0.07
CA GLN A 60 12.46 8.06 -0.91
C GLN A 60 12.17 6.66 -0.40
N ASP A 61 11.44 6.67 0.72
CA ASP A 61 10.97 5.54 1.44
C ASP A 61 10.22 4.87 0.34
N GLN A 62 10.67 3.66 0.09
CA GLN A 62 9.92 2.85 -0.81
C GLN A 62 8.54 2.90 -0.16
N PHE A 63 7.60 3.59 -0.84
CA PHE A 63 6.52 2.84 -1.41
C PHE A 63 7.14 1.44 -1.62
N LYS A 64 6.88 0.55 -0.65
CA LYS A 64 6.14 -0.65 -0.96
C LYS A 64 5.02 -0.18 -1.87
N PHE A 65 5.42 0.17 -3.09
CA PHE A 65 4.60 0.21 -4.23
C PHE A 65 4.30 -1.24 -4.17
N ASN A 66 3.08 -1.51 -3.76
CA ASN A 66 2.50 -2.80 -3.90
C ASN A 66 2.49 -3.18 -5.40
N PHE A 67 3.23 -2.50 -6.29
CA PHE A 67 3.77 -2.96 -7.54
C PHE A 67 4.05 -4.45 -7.52
N PHE A 68 4.76 -4.99 -6.52
CA PHE A 68 4.93 -6.44 -6.46
C PHE A 68 3.60 -7.22 -6.34
N PHE A 69 2.63 -6.69 -5.60
CA PHE A 69 1.26 -7.23 -5.51
C PHE A 69 0.41 -6.94 -6.77
N LEU A 70 0.60 -5.80 -7.44
CA LEU A 70 -0.18 -5.31 -8.57
C LEU A 70 0.39 -5.77 -9.93
N PHE A 71 1.65 -6.18 -9.97
CA PHE A 71 2.41 -6.55 -11.17
C PHE A 71 2.71 -8.06 -11.16
N LYS A 72 1.67 -8.85 -11.44
CA LYS A 72 1.74 -10.31 -11.52
C LYS A 72 1.82 -10.78 -12.97
N PRO A 73 2.89 -11.49 -13.40
CA PRO A 73 2.98 -12.03 -14.76
C PRO A 73 1.79 -12.88 -15.19
N GLU A 74 1.16 -13.55 -14.24
CA GLU A 74 0.00 -14.42 -14.44
C GLU A 74 -1.19 -13.61 -14.98
N SER A 75 -1.32 -12.35 -14.55
CA SER A 75 -2.41 -11.44 -14.91
C SER A 75 -2.34 -10.88 -16.34
N HIS A 76 -1.40 -11.31 -17.17
CA HIS A 76 -1.20 -10.80 -18.54
C HIS A 76 -2.45 -10.84 -19.44
N ARG A 77 -3.38 -11.77 -19.20
CA ARG A 77 -4.63 -11.93 -19.97
C ARG A 77 -5.78 -11.07 -19.44
N GLU A 78 -5.66 -10.60 -18.21
CA GLU A 78 -6.69 -9.79 -17.55
C GLU A 78 -6.52 -8.34 -17.98
N LYS A 79 -7.50 -7.82 -18.74
CA LYS A 79 -7.43 -6.45 -19.26
C LYS A 79 -7.36 -5.44 -18.12
N GLY A 80 -6.43 -4.48 -18.24
CA GLY A 80 -6.22 -3.42 -17.27
C GLY A 80 -5.15 -3.73 -16.23
N THR A 81 -4.82 -4.98 -15.94
CA THR A 81 -3.76 -5.26 -14.97
C THR A 81 -2.43 -4.64 -15.40
N LEU A 82 -1.56 -4.26 -14.45
CA LEU A 82 -0.30 -3.59 -14.78
C LEU A 82 0.57 -4.44 -15.73
N TYR A 83 0.49 -5.77 -15.61
CA TYR A 83 1.23 -6.66 -16.50
C TYR A 83 0.60 -6.74 -17.90
N ASN A 84 -0.73 -6.68 -18.02
CA ASN A 84 -1.41 -6.54 -19.30
C ASN A 84 -1.05 -5.22 -19.99
N ILE A 85 -1.10 -4.09 -19.25
CA ILE A 85 -0.72 -2.76 -19.75
C ILE A 85 0.72 -2.78 -20.28
N LYS A 86 1.67 -3.37 -19.53
CA LYS A 86 3.05 -3.55 -19.99
C LYS A 86 3.16 -4.26 -21.33
N GLN A 87 2.37 -5.32 -21.55
CA GLN A 87 2.42 -6.09 -22.80
C GLN A 87 1.76 -5.34 -23.96
N VAL A 88 0.60 -4.75 -23.73
CA VAL A 88 -0.18 -4.05 -24.76
C VAL A 88 0.53 -2.79 -25.24
N PHE A 89 1.13 -2.04 -24.32
CA PHE A 89 1.78 -0.75 -24.60
C PHE A 89 3.32 -0.83 -24.66
N ASP A 90 3.89 -2.04 -24.69
CA ASP A 90 5.32 -2.30 -24.87
C ASP A 90 6.27 -1.54 -23.92
N HIS A 91 5.93 -1.47 -22.62
CA HIS A 91 6.79 -0.88 -21.59
C HIS A 91 8.03 -1.77 -21.31
N LYS A 92 9.02 -1.70 -22.21
CA LYS A 92 10.25 -2.51 -22.18
C LYS A 92 11.16 -2.15 -21.01
N GLY A 93 11.62 -3.20 -20.31
CA GLY A 93 12.56 -3.07 -19.21
C GLY A 93 11.92 -2.80 -17.85
N VAL A 94 10.58 -2.82 -17.77
CA VAL A 94 9.87 -2.95 -16.50
C VAL A 94 9.93 -4.42 -16.06
N SER A 95 10.30 -4.66 -14.81
CA SER A 95 10.41 -5.99 -14.23
C SER A 95 9.77 -6.03 -12.83
N SER A 96 9.53 -7.24 -12.31
CA SER A 96 9.07 -7.41 -10.92
C SER A 96 10.10 -6.95 -9.89
N ASN A 97 11.38 -6.88 -10.27
CA ASN A 97 12.43 -6.33 -9.43
C ASN A 97 12.51 -4.82 -9.63
N ILE A 98 11.71 -4.08 -8.87
CA ILE A 98 11.58 -2.61 -8.96
C ILE A 98 12.93 -1.90 -8.82
N MET A 99 13.83 -2.42 -7.98
CA MET A 99 15.15 -1.82 -7.72
C MET A 99 16.00 -1.69 -9.00
N LYS A 100 15.79 -2.57 -9.98
CA LYS A 100 16.55 -2.56 -11.24
C LYS A 100 15.89 -1.73 -12.34
N CYS A 101 14.67 -1.27 -12.14
CA CYS A 101 13.88 -0.59 -13.17
C CYS A 101 13.00 0.51 -12.60
N PHE A 102 13.46 1.22 -11.57
CA PHE A 102 12.67 2.19 -10.82
C PHE A 102 12.00 3.22 -11.73
N ASN A 103 12.79 4.02 -12.46
CA ASN A 103 12.26 5.07 -13.34
C ASN A 103 11.27 4.52 -14.38
N LYS A 104 11.56 3.34 -14.94
CA LYS A 104 10.67 2.71 -15.94
C LYS A 104 9.36 2.23 -15.33
N ALA A 105 9.42 1.72 -14.10
CA ALA A 105 8.23 1.29 -13.38
C ALA A 105 7.38 2.50 -12.97
N GLU A 106 8.02 3.58 -12.53
CA GLU A 106 7.37 4.87 -12.24
C GLU A 106 6.69 5.44 -13.48
N GLU A 107 7.38 5.54 -14.61
CA GLU A 107 6.81 5.97 -15.90
C GLU A 107 5.58 5.12 -16.29
N MET A 108 5.66 3.79 -16.11
CA MET A 108 4.53 2.90 -16.41
C MET A 108 3.35 3.09 -15.45
N LEU A 109 3.62 3.37 -14.18
CA LEU A 109 2.59 3.64 -13.18
C LEU A 109 1.90 4.98 -13.42
N GLU A 110 2.65 6.00 -13.80
CA GLU A 110 2.10 7.28 -14.24
C GLU A 110 1.22 7.07 -15.48
N PHE A 111 1.71 6.35 -16.48
CA PHE A 111 0.94 6.00 -17.68
C PHE A 111 -0.37 5.26 -17.34
N ALA A 112 -0.30 4.25 -16.48
CA ALA A 112 -1.48 3.50 -16.05
C ALA A 112 -2.47 4.42 -15.31
N THR A 113 -1.98 5.29 -14.42
CA THR A 113 -2.81 6.24 -13.66
C THR A 113 -3.52 7.21 -14.58
N GLN A 114 -2.81 7.77 -15.56
CA GLN A 114 -3.40 8.66 -16.57
C GLN A 114 -4.46 7.91 -17.41
N GLY A 115 -4.15 6.69 -17.85
CA GLY A 115 -5.07 5.86 -18.63
C GLY A 115 -6.35 5.50 -17.85
N TYR A 116 -6.23 5.18 -16.56
CA TYR A 116 -7.36 4.90 -15.68
C TYR A 116 -8.19 6.13 -15.37
N THR A 117 -7.54 7.27 -15.14
CA THR A 117 -8.22 8.55 -14.93
C THR A 117 -9.04 8.94 -16.16
N LEU A 118 -8.46 8.76 -17.35
CA LEU A 118 -9.17 8.98 -18.61
C LEU A 118 -10.33 8.02 -18.78
N SER A 119 -10.13 6.74 -18.47
CA SER A 119 -11.19 5.71 -18.57
C SER A 119 -12.34 6.00 -17.61
N ALA A 120 -12.06 6.45 -16.39
CA ALA A 120 -13.05 6.90 -15.43
C ALA A 120 -13.80 8.13 -15.94
N ALA A 121 -13.11 9.10 -16.53
CA ALA A 121 -13.73 10.27 -17.13
C ALA A 121 -14.69 9.88 -18.27
N LEU A 122 -14.25 9.03 -19.20
CA LEU A 122 -15.09 8.50 -20.29
C LEU A 122 -16.32 7.76 -19.73
N HIS A 123 -16.12 6.97 -18.69
CA HIS A 123 -17.21 6.24 -18.01
C HIS A 123 -18.26 7.19 -17.43
N PHE A 124 -17.86 8.19 -16.63
CA PHE A 124 -18.79 9.16 -16.04
C PHE A 124 -19.44 10.07 -17.09
N MET A 125 -18.75 10.34 -18.19
CA MET A 125 -19.30 11.09 -19.33
C MET A 125 -20.19 10.25 -20.25
N GLY A 126 -20.23 8.91 -20.08
CA GLY A 126 -20.98 8.02 -20.94
C GLY A 126 -20.48 7.97 -22.39
N THR A 127 -19.21 8.28 -22.64
CA THR A 127 -18.58 8.26 -23.96
C THR A 127 -17.62 7.09 -24.10
N LEU A 128 -17.46 6.57 -25.32
CA LEU A 128 -16.57 5.45 -25.62
C LEU A 128 -15.18 5.90 -26.09
N ASN A 129 -15.07 7.14 -26.57
CA ASN A 129 -13.82 7.72 -27.06
C ASN A 129 -13.81 9.24 -26.89
N LEU A 130 -12.63 9.84 -27.08
CA LEU A 130 -12.39 11.27 -26.89
C LEU A 130 -13.08 12.17 -27.94
N SER A 131 -13.53 11.60 -29.06
CA SER A 131 -14.17 12.35 -30.14
C SER A 131 -15.68 12.52 -29.90
N GLU A 132 -16.26 11.73 -29.00
CA GLU A 132 -17.68 11.80 -28.66
C GLU A 132 -17.97 12.94 -27.69
N THR A 133 -19.07 13.64 -27.93
CA THR A 133 -19.57 14.65 -26.99
C THR A 133 -20.56 13.97 -26.03
N PRO A 134 -20.43 14.16 -24.70
CA PRO A 134 -21.34 13.57 -23.73
C PRO A 134 -22.78 14.06 -23.95
N THR A 135 -23.75 13.15 -23.89
CA THR A 135 -25.17 13.47 -24.13
C THR A 135 -25.73 14.47 -23.12
N GLU A 136 -25.26 14.41 -21.88
CA GLU A 136 -25.68 15.29 -20.78
C GLU A 136 -24.84 16.58 -20.68
N CYS A 137 -23.90 16.79 -21.62
CA CYS A 137 -23.06 17.98 -21.60
C CYS A 137 -23.91 19.25 -21.84
N PRO A 138 -23.92 20.20 -20.91
CA PRO A 138 -24.76 21.38 -21.04
C PRO A 138 -24.24 22.30 -22.16
N VAL A 139 -25.18 22.94 -22.87
CA VAL A 139 -24.87 23.87 -23.98
C VAL A 139 -24.11 25.09 -23.48
N HIS A 140 -24.43 25.55 -22.27
CA HIS A 140 -23.78 26.64 -21.56
C HIS A 140 -23.11 26.11 -20.28
N ASP A 141 -22.08 26.79 -19.81
CA ASP A 141 -21.36 26.45 -18.57
C ASP A 141 -20.71 25.05 -18.52
N LYS A 142 -19.97 24.71 -19.58
CA LYS A 142 -19.17 23.48 -19.65
C LYS A 142 -18.13 23.35 -18.53
N ALA A 143 -17.67 24.48 -17.97
CA ALA A 143 -16.67 24.49 -16.91
C ALA A 143 -17.20 23.83 -15.62
N SER A 144 -18.43 24.16 -15.23
CA SER A 144 -19.08 23.53 -14.07
C SER A 144 -19.35 22.05 -14.28
N TYR A 145 -19.71 21.64 -15.49
CA TYR A 145 -19.87 20.21 -15.84
C TYR A 145 -18.54 19.45 -15.69
N VAL A 146 -17.46 19.96 -16.29
CA VAL A 146 -16.13 19.35 -16.17
C VAL A 146 -15.70 19.26 -14.71
N LYS A 147 -15.96 20.29 -13.90
CA LYS A 147 -15.67 20.29 -12.47
C LYS A 147 -16.44 19.18 -11.74
N SER A 148 -17.74 19.02 -12.01
CA SER A 148 -18.54 17.95 -11.39
C SER A 148 -18.02 16.54 -11.72
N ILE A 149 -17.59 16.31 -12.97
CA ILE A 149 -16.97 15.04 -13.36
C ILE A 149 -15.63 14.84 -12.65
N ALA A 150 -14.81 15.90 -12.54
CA ALA A 150 -13.55 15.83 -11.81
C ALA A 150 -13.77 15.49 -10.32
N ASP A 151 -14.80 16.07 -9.68
CA ASP A 151 -15.15 15.76 -8.30
C ASP A 151 -15.53 14.26 -8.13
N LEU A 152 -16.32 13.69 -9.06
CA LEU A 152 -16.66 12.26 -9.07
C LEU A 152 -15.42 11.36 -9.24
N ILE A 153 -14.49 11.74 -10.12
CA ILE A 153 -13.22 11.02 -10.31
C ILE A 153 -12.37 11.09 -9.04
N MET A 154 -12.32 12.25 -8.39
CA MET A 154 -11.58 12.42 -7.12
C MET A 154 -12.19 11.58 -6.02
N ASP A 155 -13.52 11.50 -5.90
CA ASP A 155 -14.20 10.63 -4.94
C ASP A 155 -13.94 9.14 -5.21
N LEU A 156 -13.77 8.75 -6.48
CA LEU A 156 -13.43 7.39 -6.87
C LEU A 156 -11.98 7.02 -6.51
N ILE A 157 -11.02 7.92 -6.79
CA ILE A 157 -9.58 7.66 -6.62
C ILE A 157 -9.18 7.84 -5.15
N TYR A 158 -9.67 8.89 -4.49
CA TYR A 158 -9.36 9.18 -3.09
C TYR A 158 -10.47 8.64 -2.19
N GLN A 159 -10.38 7.35 -1.87
CA GLN A 159 -11.11 6.82 -0.73
C GLN A 159 -10.59 7.49 0.53
N LYS A 160 -11.42 8.35 1.15
CA LYS A 160 -11.08 8.96 2.44
C LYS A 160 -10.76 7.81 3.40
N PRO A 161 -9.59 7.85 4.06
CA PRO A 161 -9.23 6.78 4.97
C PRO A 161 -10.29 6.69 6.06
N ASN A 162 -10.64 5.47 6.46
CA ASN A 162 -11.63 5.24 7.48
C ASN A 162 -11.12 5.83 8.80
N THR A 163 -11.58 7.03 9.13
CA THR A 163 -11.12 7.80 10.30
C THR A 163 -11.37 7.03 11.59
N LYS A 164 -12.40 6.17 11.63
CA LYS A 164 -12.68 5.30 12.78
C LYS A 164 -11.59 4.24 12.95
N GLU A 165 -11.18 3.58 11.86
CA GLU A 165 -10.08 2.60 11.91
C GLU A 165 -8.75 3.27 12.28
N ILE A 166 -8.44 4.45 11.73
CA ILE A 166 -7.22 5.20 12.08
C ILE A 166 -7.21 5.58 13.56
N LEU A 167 -8.35 6.03 14.09
CA LEU A 167 -8.48 6.41 15.50
C LEU A 167 -8.36 5.18 16.41
N ASN A 168 -8.96 4.05 16.04
CA ASN A 168 -8.84 2.79 16.80
C ASN A 168 -7.37 2.33 16.90
N VAL A 169 -6.63 2.37 15.79
CA VAL A 169 -5.19 2.05 15.74
C VAL A 169 -4.37 3.04 16.57
N SER A 170 -4.68 4.35 16.47
CA SER A 170 -3.92 5.41 17.16
C SER A 170 -4.16 5.42 18.67
N LEU A 171 -5.30 4.93 19.14
CA LEU A 171 -5.65 4.83 20.56
C LEU A 171 -5.09 3.56 21.22
N GLY A 172 -4.33 2.73 20.50
CA GLY A 172 -3.86 1.44 21.01
C GLY A 172 -5.01 0.50 21.41
N GLN A 173 -6.22 0.80 20.94
CA GLN A 173 -7.33 -0.13 20.99
C GLN A 173 -7.08 -1.11 19.85
N GLU A 174 -6.16 -2.04 20.09
CA GLU A 174 -6.24 -3.33 19.43
C GLU A 174 -7.68 -3.78 19.64
N ASP A 175 -8.44 -3.79 18.54
CA ASP A 175 -9.73 -4.45 18.54
C ASP A 175 -9.48 -5.84 19.12
N SER A 176 -10.04 -6.04 20.31
CA SER A 176 -10.37 -7.33 20.91
C SER A 176 -11.39 -8.09 20.05
N GLN A 177 -11.39 -7.86 18.74
CA GLN A 177 -12.20 -8.52 17.71
C GLN A 177 -11.36 -9.29 16.69
N GLN A 178 -10.06 -9.52 16.93
CA GLN A 178 -9.33 -10.61 16.26
C GLN A 178 -8.54 -11.52 17.21
N SER A 179 -8.93 -11.59 18.48
CA SER A 179 -8.65 -12.79 19.26
C SER A 179 -9.57 -13.90 18.73
N LEU A 180 -9.00 -14.89 18.07
CA LEU A 180 -9.73 -16.03 17.50
C LEU A 180 -10.34 -16.86 18.63
N VAL A 181 -11.58 -16.51 18.98
CA VAL A 181 -12.23 -16.99 20.19
C VAL A 181 -12.62 -18.45 20.05
N CYS A 182 -12.50 -19.15 21.18
CA CYS A 182 -13.10 -20.46 21.46
C CYS A 182 -14.58 -20.49 21.01
N ILE A 183 -15.15 -21.69 20.85
CA ILE A 183 -16.57 -21.91 20.50
C ILE A 183 -17.58 -21.16 21.39
N CYS A 184 -17.19 -20.70 22.58
CA CYS A 184 -18.05 -19.89 23.44
C CYS A 184 -18.16 -18.42 23.02
N HIS A 185 -17.31 -17.94 22.10
CA HIS A 185 -17.23 -16.56 21.63
C HIS A 185 -17.09 -15.50 22.75
N GLN A 186 -16.59 -15.91 23.92
CA GLN A 186 -16.33 -15.05 25.06
C GLN A 186 -14.83 -15.11 25.43
N ASP A 187 -14.22 -13.98 25.78
CA ASP A 187 -12.85 -13.95 26.32
C ASP A 187 -12.91 -14.05 27.85
N LEU A 188 -13.24 -15.26 28.33
CA LEU A 188 -13.14 -15.56 29.75
C LEU A 188 -11.66 -15.78 30.05
N GLY A 189 -11.07 -14.91 30.88
CA GLY A 189 -9.70 -15.09 31.35
C GLY A 189 -9.52 -16.48 31.94
N GLY A 190 -8.50 -17.22 31.47
CA GLY A 190 -8.27 -18.62 31.82
C GLY A 190 -7.24 -19.29 30.92
N MET A 191 -6.92 -20.57 31.19
CA MET A 191 -5.99 -21.35 30.36
C MET A 191 -6.64 -21.77 29.05
N LYS A 192 -5.87 -21.70 27.96
CA LYS A 192 -6.32 -22.00 26.60
C LYS A 192 -5.35 -22.95 25.91
N VAL A 193 -5.89 -23.81 25.04
CA VAL A 193 -5.12 -24.69 24.16
C VAL A 193 -5.27 -24.26 22.70
N TYR A 194 -4.18 -24.36 21.93
CA TYR A 194 -4.15 -24.01 20.51
C TYR A 194 -4.45 -25.21 19.61
N CYS A 195 -5.36 -25.05 18.66
CA CYS A 195 -5.63 -26.07 17.66
C CYS A 195 -4.56 -26.07 16.56
N SER A 196 -3.90 -27.21 16.34
CA SER A 196 -2.80 -27.36 15.38
C SER A 196 -3.25 -27.31 13.90
N ASN A 197 -4.54 -27.13 13.62
CA ASN A 197 -5.06 -26.87 12.29
C ASN A 197 -5.20 -25.36 12.05
N ASN A 198 -4.31 -24.78 11.23
CA ASN A 198 -4.29 -23.34 10.95
C ASN A 198 -5.50 -22.83 10.14
N ARG A 199 -6.35 -23.72 9.59
CA ARG A 199 -7.61 -23.37 8.92
C ARG A 199 -8.84 -23.92 9.67
N CYS A 200 -8.73 -24.12 10.98
CA CYS A 200 -9.86 -24.55 11.78
C CYS A 200 -10.99 -23.50 11.77
N GLU A 201 -12.14 -23.86 11.19
CA GLU A 201 -13.33 -23.00 11.15
C GLU A 201 -13.97 -22.79 12.53
N ARG A 202 -13.65 -23.64 13.51
CA ARG A 202 -14.19 -23.59 14.88
C ARG A 202 -13.41 -22.67 15.82
N GLY A 203 -12.33 -22.07 15.33
CA GLY A 203 -11.44 -21.20 16.12
C GLY A 203 -10.04 -21.78 16.29
N GLN A 204 -9.13 -20.93 16.80
CA GLN A 204 -7.72 -21.27 16.99
C GLN A 204 -7.36 -21.53 18.45
N TRP A 205 -8.02 -20.85 19.39
CA TRP A 205 -7.77 -20.97 20.83
C TRP A 205 -9.03 -21.43 21.56
N PHE A 206 -8.91 -22.47 22.39
CA PHE A 206 -10.04 -23.07 23.12
C PHE A 206 -9.77 -23.02 24.62
N HIS A 207 -10.74 -22.56 25.42
CA HIS A 207 -10.66 -22.72 26.87
C HIS A 207 -10.74 -24.20 27.21
N LEU A 208 -9.91 -24.65 28.15
CA LEU A 208 -9.90 -26.03 28.62
C LEU A 208 -11.28 -26.48 29.12
N ASP A 209 -11.97 -25.61 29.86
CA ASP A 209 -13.34 -25.84 30.34
C ASP A 209 -14.36 -26.02 29.20
N CYS A 210 -14.22 -25.25 28.11
CA CYS A 210 -15.17 -25.30 26.98
C CYS A 210 -15.07 -26.60 26.18
N ILE A 211 -13.94 -27.32 26.29
CA ILE A 211 -13.69 -28.60 25.61
C ILE A 211 -13.60 -29.77 26.59
N GLY A 212 -13.80 -29.52 27.89
CA GLY A 212 -13.77 -30.55 28.94
C GLY A 212 -12.41 -31.19 29.16
N LEU A 213 -11.32 -30.43 29.00
CA LEU A 213 -9.96 -30.87 29.31
C LEU A 213 -9.48 -30.27 30.62
N ASP A 214 -8.70 -31.02 31.39
CA ASP A 214 -7.91 -30.48 32.50
C ASP A 214 -6.46 -30.23 32.05
N GLU A 215 -5.71 -29.40 32.78
CA GLU A 215 -4.31 -29.07 32.46
C GLU A 215 -3.41 -30.31 32.33
N ALA A 216 -3.71 -31.37 33.09
CA ALA A 216 -2.97 -32.63 33.06
C ALA A 216 -3.20 -33.43 31.76
N ASP A 217 -4.32 -33.19 31.07
CA ASP A 217 -4.72 -33.90 29.86
C ASP A 217 -4.32 -33.16 28.58
N VAL A 218 -3.74 -31.96 28.70
CA VAL A 218 -3.18 -31.22 27.56
C VAL A 218 -1.94 -31.96 27.05
N PRO A 219 -1.95 -32.47 25.80
CA PRO A 219 -0.81 -33.17 25.25
C PRO A 219 0.40 -32.23 25.15
N LYS A 220 1.61 -32.72 25.44
CA LYS A 220 2.86 -31.97 25.18
C LYS A 220 3.16 -31.76 23.69
N GLY A 221 2.25 -32.15 22.80
CA GLY A 221 2.42 -32.18 21.35
C GLY A 221 1.25 -31.52 20.62
N LYS A 222 1.02 -31.92 19.36
CA LYS A 222 -0.07 -31.37 18.55
C LYS A 222 -1.43 -31.76 19.15
N TRP A 223 -2.34 -30.80 19.21
CA TRP A 223 -3.71 -30.97 19.67
C TRP A 223 -4.70 -30.44 18.63
N PHE A 224 -5.83 -31.12 18.46
CA PHE A 224 -6.88 -30.76 17.51
C PHE A 224 -8.24 -30.73 18.20
N CYS A 225 -9.12 -29.79 17.81
CA CYS A 225 -10.40 -29.58 18.49
C CYS A 225 -11.46 -30.65 18.18
N SER A 226 -11.19 -31.54 17.23
CA SER A 226 -12.02 -32.70 16.86
C SER A 226 -11.26 -33.61 15.89
N GLU A 227 -11.67 -34.86 15.78
CA GLU A 227 -11.10 -35.83 14.82
C GLU A 227 -11.20 -35.31 13.37
N LEU A 228 -12.32 -34.70 12.99
CA LEU A 228 -12.49 -34.05 11.68
C LEU A 228 -11.44 -32.95 11.43
N CYS A 229 -11.05 -32.22 12.47
CA CYS A 229 -10.06 -31.15 12.36
C CYS A 229 -8.64 -31.71 12.16
N GLU A 230 -8.35 -32.85 12.79
CA GLU A 230 -7.11 -33.60 12.59
C GLU A 230 -7.04 -34.21 11.18
N GLU A 231 -8.13 -34.79 10.69
CA GLU A 231 -8.22 -35.32 9.33
C GLU A 231 -8.00 -34.22 8.28
N MET A 232 -8.67 -33.07 8.44
CA MET A 232 -8.49 -31.90 7.57
C MET A 232 -7.06 -31.35 7.60
N ALA A 233 -6.39 -31.40 8.74
CA ALA A 233 -4.99 -30.99 8.86
C ALA A 233 -4.03 -31.98 8.17
N ASN A 234 -4.38 -33.27 8.14
CA ASN A 234 -3.57 -34.35 7.57
C ASN A 234 -3.88 -34.65 6.09
N MET A 235 -4.94 -34.08 5.51
CA MET A 235 -5.22 -34.18 4.08
C MET A 235 -4.12 -33.51 3.25
N LYS A 236 -3.40 -34.32 2.43
CA LYS A 236 -2.45 -33.80 1.44
C LYS A 236 -3.21 -32.98 0.39
N ARG A 237 -2.86 -31.70 0.28
CA ARG A 237 -3.47 -30.77 -0.68
C ARG A 237 -3.17 -31.18 -2.13
N ASP A 238 -4.22 -31.34 -2.94
CA ASP A 238 -4.11 -31.37 -4.39
C ASP A 238 -4.41 -29.95 -4.93
N PRO A 239 -3.42 -29.20 -5.42
CA PRO A 239 -3.52 -27.77 -5.70
C PRO A 239 -4.50 -27.40 -6.83
N LYS A 240 -5.14 -28.37 -7.50
CA LYS A 240 -6.06 -28.13 -8.62
C LYS A 240 -7.50 -27.78 -8.23
N LYS A 241 -7.92 -27.98 -6.98
CA LYS A 241 -9.34 -27.79 -6.58
C LYS A 241 -9.71 -26.42 -6.00
N GLU A 242 -8.75 -25.58 -5.59
CA GLU A 242 -9.05 -24.21 -5.08
C GLU A 242 -9.43 -23.22 -6.20
N MET A 243 -9.29 -23.59 -7.48
CA MET A 243 -9.56 -22.71 -8.63
C MET A 243 -11.03 -22.68 -9.10
N LEU A 244 -11.95 -23.36 -8.40
CA LEU A 244 -13.34 -23.54 -8.83
C LEU A 244 -14.39 -22.91 -7.90
N LEU A 245 -13.97 -22.25 -6.82
CA LEU A 245 -14.88 -21.61 -5.85
C LEU A 245 -14.45 -20.18 -5.46
N ALA A 246 -13.58 -19.54 -6.24
CA ALA A 246 -13.25 -18.12 -6.13
C ALA A 246 -13.75 -17.38 -7.37
#